data_AF-A0A077L8R6-F1
#
_entry.id   AF-A0A077L8R6-F1
#
_cell.length_a   1.000
_cell.length_b   1.000
_cell.length_c   1.000
_cell.angle_alpha   90.00
_cell.angle_beta   90.00
_cell.angle_gamma   90.00
#
_symmetry.space_group_name_H-M   'P 1'
#
loop_
_entity.id
_entity.type
_entity.pdbx_description
1 polymer ?
#
loop_
_entity_poly.entity_id
_entity_poly.type
_entity_poly.pdbx_seq_one_letter_code
_entity_poly.pdbx_strand_id
1 'polypeptide(L)'
;MNWNFKKLDKVTFELVEQENKNINKNKYTYIWEYDEIDPLILEIIKKGKDFDNDQKTIKIKKKTYYLKLISNKKLDFKTKELIDKNIYLQTLISDFKTKDIENQNQLNKLNNEIEILKIKAINDANKFKDEILNIQKKAQELINEHKSKTNDHQNEQIKEAKLYALQSFMEDLIQPLNNFEIAITAASKIDNDVLKNFIIGFNMLYKQIENVLKDFGLFKIEPKVGDIFDSNLHQVYEIVNSDLDKDTILEVKNIGYRLHDRTIKPALVIVAK
;
A
#
# COMPACT_ATOMS: atom_id res chain seq x y z
N MET A 1 48.50 27.96 70.64
CA MET A 1 49.35 28.55 69.60
C MET A 1 48.62 28.44 68.26
N ASN A 2 48.31 29.57 67.62
CA ASN A 2 47.59 29.58 66.35
C ASN A 2 48.60 29.85 65.22
N TRP A 3 48.97 28.81 64.47
CA TRP A 3 49.68 28.99 63.23
C TRP A 3 48.78 29.72 62.23
N ASN A 4 49.18 30.92 61.81
CA ASN A 4 48.45 31.73 60.85
C ASN A 4 49.20 31.74 59.52
N PHE A 5 48.78 30.87 58.60
CA PHE A 5 49.36 30.77 57.25
C PHE A 5 48.52 31.61 56.28
N LYS A 6 49.17 32.37 55.42
CA LYS A 6 48.48 33.07 54.32
C LYS A 6 48.40 32.15 53.11
N LYS A 7 47.37 32.36 52.28
CA LYS A 7 47.26 31.71 50.97
C LYS A 7 48.56 31.90 50.18
N LEU A 8 49.10 30.80 49.63
CA LEU A 8 50.38 30.75 48.91
C LEU A 8 51.63 31.01 49.77
N ASP A 9 51.56 30.79 51.07
CA ASP A 9 52.77 30.62 51.89
C ASP A 9 53.39 29.25 51.63
N LYS A 10 54.72 29.18 51.46
CA LYS A 10 55.48 27.94 51.43
C LYS A 10 55.74 27.52 52.87
N VAL A 11 55.00 26.51 53.32
CA VAL A 11 55.02 26.00 54.69
C VAL A 11 55.72 24.64 54.70
N THR A 12 56.68 24.46 55.60
CA THR A 12 57.38 23.20 55.79
C THR A 12 57.14 22.69 57.20
N PHE A 13 56.64 21.47 57.32
CA PHE A 13 56.41 20.77 58.58
C PHE A 13 57.39 19.60 58.75
N GLU A 14 57.77 19.32 59.99
CA GLU A 14 58.38 18.05 60.38
C GLU A 14 57.33 17.25 61.14
N LEU A 15 56.91 16.13 60.58
CA LEU A 15 56.06 15.17 61.26
C LEU A 15 56.94 14.10 61.90
N VAL A 16 56.86 14.01 63.22
CA VAL A 16 57.52 12.99 64.03
C VAL A 16 56.47 12.00 64.50
N GLU A 17 56.59 10.75 64.07
CA GLU A 17 55.75 9.64 64.51
C GLU A 17 56.52 8.83 65.56
N GLN A 18 55.93 8.68 66.75
CA GLN A 18 56.52 7.92 67.85
C GLN A 18 55.63 6.74 68.24
N GLU A 19 56.19 5.54 68.20
CA GLU A 19 55.57 4.29 68.64
C GLU A 19 56.60 3.52 69.48
N ASN A 20 56.37 3.43 70.80
CA ASN A 20 57.34 2.88 71.77
C ASN A 20 58.72 3.58 71.69
N LYS A 21 59.81 2.84 71.43
CA LYS A 21 61.18 3.39 71.26
C LYS A 21 61.50 3.78 69.80
N ASN A 22 60.60 3.54 68.85
CA ASN A 22 60.81 3.88 67.44
C ASN A 22 60.28 5.29 67.14
N ILE A 23 61.12 6.10 66.48
CA ILE A 23 60.83 7.48 66.08
C ILE A 23 61.08 7.60 64.58
N ASN A 24 60.06 8.00 63.83
CA ASN A 24 60.19 8.31 62.40
C ASN A 24 59.98 9.81 62.18
N LYS A 25 60.80 10.44 61.33
CA LYS A 25 60.76 11.89 61.07
C LYS A 25 60.70 12.14 59.57
N ASN A 26 59.62 12.76 59.11
CA ASN A 26 59.44 13.14 57.73
C ASN A 26 59.20 14.64 57.60
N LYS A 27 59.80 15.26 56.57
CA LYS A 27 59.58 16.67 56.26
C LYS A 27 58.63 16.80 55.08
N TYR A 28 57.62 17.62 55.25
CA TYR A 28 56.61 17.89 54.23
C TYR A 28 56.61 19.38 53.91
N THR A 29 56.62 19.75 52.63
CA THR A 29 56.54 21.13 52.19
C THR A 29 55.31 21.29 51.32
N TYR A 30 54.48 22.27 51.66
CA TYR A 30 53.24 22.57 50.95
C TYR A 30 53.20 24.06 50.60
N ILE A 31 52.57 24.36 49.48
CA ILE A 31 52.04 25.68 49.19
C ILE A 31 50.64 25.76 49.79
N TRP A 32 50.50 26.57 50.83
CA TRP A 32 49.28 26.66 51.61
C TRP A 32 48.09 27.09 50.72
N GLU A 33 46.98 26.34 50.80
CA GLU A 33 45.75 26.52 49.98
C GLU A 33 45.93 26.33 48.46
N TYR A 34 47.00 25.66 48.02
CA TYR A 34 47.18 25.25 46.62
C TYR A 34 47.48 23.75 46.52
N ASP A 35 48.40 23.24 47.34
CA ASP A 35 48.71 21.81 47.39
C ASP A 35 47.66 21.05 48.21
N GLU A 36 47.40 19.80 47.83
CA GLU A 36 46.64 18.87 48.65
C GLU A 36 47.49 18.45 49.87
N ILE A 37 47.11 18.95 51.05
CA ILE A 37 47.83 18.67 52.30
C ILE A 37 47.44 17.29 52.81
N ASP A 38 48.43 16.52 53.28
CA ASP A 38 48.20 15.20 53.87
C ASP A 38 47.10 15.26 54.96
N PRO A 39 46.07 14.39 54.89
CA PRO A 39 44.96 14.37 55.84
C PRO A 39 45.39 14.27 57.31
N LEU A 40 46.47 13.55 57.61
CA LEU A 40 47.01 13.41 58.96
C LEU A 40 47.60 14.73 59.46
N ILE A 41 48.30 15.47 58.60
CA ILE A 41 48.85 16.80 58.91
C ILE A 41 47.71 17.80 59.13
N LEU A 42 46.68 17.78 58.27
CA LEU A 42 45.47 18.59 58.44
C LEU A 42 44.74 18.27 59.76
N GLU A 43 44.65 16.99 60.13
CA GLU A 43 44.04 16.57 61.38
C GLU A 43 44.84 17.04 62.61
N ILE A 44 46.17 16.96 62.57
CA ILE A 44 47.03 17.47 63.65
C ILE A 44 46.91 19.00 63.77
N ILE A 45 46.85 19.73 62.65
CA ILE A 45 46.66 21.19 62.65
C ILE A 45 45.31 21.56 63.27
N LYS A 46 44.24 20.82 62.96
CA LYS A 46 42.87 21.10 63.43
C LYS A 46 42.60 20.65 64.87
N LYS A 47 43.12 19.49 65.29
CA LYS A 47 42.74 18.81 66.54
C LYS A 47 43.90 18.58 67.52
N GLY A 48 45.14 18.86 67.12
CA GLY A 48 46.32 18.65 67.97
C GLY A 48 46.35 19.61 69.16
N LYS A 49 46.80 19.11 70.31
CA LYS A 49 47.10 19.93 71.50
C LYS A 49 48.44 20.62 71.31
N ASP A 50 48.57 21.85 71.81
CA ASP A 50 49.87 22.53 71.81
C ASP A 50 50.81 21.82 72.78
N PHE A 51 51.99 21.43 72.30
CA PHE A 51 52.99 20.67 73.06
C PHE A 51 54.24 21.51 73.38
N ASP A 52 54.59 22.48 72.52
CA ASP A 52 55.69 23.43 72.68
C ASP A 52 55.48 24.66 71.77
N ASN A 53 56.33 25.70 71.89
CA ASN A 53 56.26 26.98 71.18
C ASN A 53 56.20 26.88 69.64
N ASP A 54 56.38 25.72 69.01
CA ASP A 54 56.17 25.53 67.56
C ASP A 54 55.70 24.11 67.21
N GLN A 55 55.09 23.39 68.16
CA GLN A 55 54.71 21.98 67.98
C GLN A 55 53.30 21.66 68.46
N LYS A 56 52.55 20.91 67.65
CA LYS A 56 51.28 20.31 68.02
C LYS A 56 51.43 18.80 68.16
N THR A 57 50.76 18.20 69.14
CA THR A 57 50.72 16.75 69.34
C THR A 57 49.30 16.20 69.24
N ILE A 58 49.17 15.03 68.65
CA ILE A 58 47.95 14.23 68.72
C ILE A 58 48.33 12.77 68.96
N LYS A 59 47.53 12.07 69.76
CA LYS A 59 47.67 10.63 69.96
C LYS A 59 46.55 9.93 69.19
N ILE A 60 46.93 9.07 68.24
CA ILE A 60 45.98 8.28 67.45
C ILE A 60 46.35 6.81 67.68
N LYS A 61 45.42 6.05 68.27
CA LYS A 61 45.64 4.65 68.69
C LYS A 61 46.87 4.51 69.61
N LYS A 62 47.87 3.72 69.23
CA LYS A 62 49.11 3.44 70.00
C LYS A 62 50.28 4.40 69.66
N LYS A 63 50.09 5.33 68.73
CA LYS A 63 51.14 6.22 68.23
C LYS A 63 50.90 7.67 68.67
N THR A 64 51.99 8.36 68.96
CA THR A 64 51.98 9.80 69.25
C THR A 64 52.64 10.53 68.09
N TYR A 65 51.92 11.49 67.52
CA TYR A 65 52.42 12.32 66.43
C TYR A 65 52.77 13.70 66.98
N TYR A 66 53.91 14.23 66.53
CA TYR A 66 54.33 15.61 66.79
C TYR A 66 54.52 16.29 65.44
N LEU A 67 53.83 17.39 65.23
CA LEU A 67 53.97 18.21 64.04
C LEU A 67 54.67 19.50 64.45
N LYS A 68 55.87 19.72 63.92
CA LYS A 68 56.66 20.94 64.13
C LYS A 68 56.61 21.82 62.90
N LEU A 69 56.37 23.11 63.08
CA LEU A 69 56.53 24.10 62.00
C LEU A 69 58.02 24.40 61.81
N ILE A 70 58.59 24.06 60.65
CA ILE A 70 60.01 24.30 60.33
C ILE A 70 60.20 25.68 59.70
N SER A 71 59.34 26.04 58.74
CA SER A 71 59.42 27.33 58.06
C SER A 71 58.08 27.75 57.49
N ASN A 72 57.81 29.04 57.57
CA ASN A 72 56.79 29.72 56.78
C ASN A 72 57.47 30.83 55.98
N LYS A 73 57.50 30.72 54.63
CA LYS A 73 58.09 31.73 53.74
C LYS A 73 57.07 32.16 52.70
N LYS A 74 57.03 33.46 52.39
CA LYS A 74 56.28 33.96 51.22
C LYS A 74 56.90 33.40 49.94
N LEU A 75 56.05 32.99 48.99
CA LEU A 75 56.48 32.64 47.64
C LEU A 75 57.04 33.87 46.90
N ASP A 76 57.98 33.64 45.99
CA ASP A 76 58.48 34.67 45.09
C ASP A 76 57.44 35.01 44.00
N PHE A 77 57.57 36.21 43.42
CA PHE A 77 56.61 36.74 42.45
C PHE A 77 56.40 35.80 41.25
N LYS A 78 57.50 35.25 40.71
CA LYS A 78 57.46 34.39 39.52
C LYS A 78 56.70 33.08 39.81
N THR A 79 56.93 32.46 40.96
CA THR A 79 56.21 31.24 41.34
C THR A 79 54.72 31.50 41.58
N LYS A 80 54.37 32.63 42.20
CA LYS A 80 52.97 33.03 42.37
C LYS A 80 52.26 33.25 41.03
N GLU A 81 52.91 33.94 40.09
CA GLU A 81 52.36 34.17 38.74
C GLU A 81 52.13 32.85 37.98
N LEU A 82 53.05 31.88 38.11
CA LEU A 82 52.89 30.56 37.49
C LEU A 82 51.73 29.77 38.10
N ILE A 83 51.51 29.87 39.40
CA ILE A 83 50.38 29.24 40.09
C ILE A 83 49.06 29.84 39.63
N ASP A 84 48.96 31.17 39.58
CA ASP A 84 47.75 31.86 39.12
C ASP A 84 47.44 31.51 37.65
N LYS A 85 48.46 31.43 36.78
CA LYS A 85 48.32 30.95 35.39
C LYS A 85 47.85 29.49 35.33
N ASN A 86 48.40 28.60 36.16
CA ASN A 86 47.97 27.21 36.18
C ASN A 86 46.52 27.09 36.63
N ILE A 87 46.11 27.78 37.69
CA ILE A 87 44.71 27.81 38.15
C ILE A 87 43.79 28.27 37.01
N TYR A 88 44.14 29.35 36.31
CA TYR A 88 43.38 29.83 35.16
C TYR A 88 43.28 28.78 34.04
N LEU A 89 44.38 28.12 33.71
CA LEU A 89 44.39 27.04 32.71
C LEU A 89 43.53 25.84 33.14
N GLN A 90 43.53 25.47 34.42
CA GLN A 90 42.68 24.40 34.94
C GLN A 90 41.19 24.76 34.79
N THR A 91 40.82 26.00 35.10
CA THR A 91 39.44 26.49 34.90
C THR A 91 39.05 26.46 33.42
N LEU A 92 39.91 26.93 32.52
CA LEU A 92 39.67 26.84 31.08
C LEU A 92 39.48 25.38 30.64
N ILE A 93 40.33 24.46 31.10
CA ILE A 93 40.23 23.03 30.78
C ILE A 93 38.92 22.44 31.28
N SER A 94 38.45 22.80 32.48
CA SER A 94 37.15 22.33 32.97
C SER A 94 35.98 22.85 32.13
N ASP A 95 36.06 24.11 31.69
CA ASP A 95 35.02 24.72 30.85
C ASP A 95 34.97 24.05 29.46
N PHE A 96 36.14 23.79 28.86
CA PHE A 96 36.23 23.06 27.59
C PHE A 96 35.69 21.64 27.70
N LYS A 97 36.07 20.90 28.76
CA LYS A 97 35.53 19.55 29.01
C LYS A 97 34.02 19.54 29.14
N THR A 98 33.45 20.53 29.81
CA THR A 98 32.00 20.67 29.97
C THR A 98 31.33 20.89 28.62
N LYS A 99 31.86 21.81 27.80
CA LYS A 99 31.34 22.07 26.45
C LYS A 99 31.47 20.84 25.53
N ASP A 100 32.55 20.09 25.61
CA ASP A 100 32.71 18.86 24.83
C ASP A 100 31.66 17.81 25.20
N ILE A 101 31.36 17.65 26.49
CA ILE A 101 30.30 16.75 26.96
C ILE A 101 28.93 17.21 26.44
N GLU A 102 28.65 18.52 26.50
CA GLU A 102 27.40 19.09 25.96
C GLU A 102 27.26 18.84 24.46
N ASN A 103 28.33 19.07 23.69
CA ASN A 103 28.36 18.83 22.25
C ASN A 103 28.16 17.35 21.92
N GLN A 104 28.81 16.44 22.65
CA GLN A 104 28.62 15.00 22.47
C GLN A 104 27.16 14.59 22.75
N ASN A 105 26.55 15.15 23.79
CA ASN A 105 25.15 14.91 24.10
C ASN A 105 24.21 15.41 23.00
N GLN A 106 24.49 16.59 22.43
CA GLN A 106 23.72 17.13 21.30
C GLN A 106 23.87 16.26 20.05
N LEU A 107 25.10 15.83 19.72
CA LEU A 107 25.38 14.93 18.60
C LEU A 107 24.62 13.61 18.72
N ASN A 108 24.62 13.01 19.92
CA ASN A 108 23.88 11.76 20.15
C ASN A 108 22.37 11.93 19.97
N LYS A 109 21.81 13.05 20.45
CA LYS A 109 20.38 13.37 20.24
C LYS A 109 20.05 13.51 18.75
N LEU A 110 20.86 14.27 18.02
CA LEU A 110 20.65 14.49 16.58
C LEU A 110 20.78 13.19 15.79
N ASN A 111 21.76 12.34 16.13
CA ASN A 111 21.92 11.04 15.48
C ASN A 111 20.70 10.13 15.67
N ASN A 112 20.13 10.09 16.87
CA ASN A 112 18.91 9.33 17.14
C ASN A 112 17.72 9.87 16.33
N GLU A 113 17.57 11.19 16.23
CA GLU A 113 16.51 11.80 15.44
C GLU A 113 16.64 11.48 13.94
N ILE A 114 17.87 11.55 13.41
CA ILE A 114 18.17 11.15 12.02
C ILE A 114 17.80 9.68 11.77
N GLU A 115 18.09 8.78 12.72
CA GLU A 115 17.76 7.37 12.59
C GLU A 115 16.24 7.14 12.56
N ILE A 116 15.50 7.81 13.44
CA ILE A 116 14.02 7.77 13.45
C ILE A 116 13.46 8.29 12.12
N LEU A 117 13.98 9.40 11.60
CA LEU A 117 13.55 9.98 10.34
C LEU A 117 13.84 9.06 9.15
N LYS A 118 14.99 8.38 9.14
CA LYS A 118 15.34 7.38 8.11
C LYS A 118 14.36 6.21 8.12
N ILE A 119 14.07 5.65 9.29
CA ILE A 119 13.12 4.53 9.43
C ILE A 119 11.74 4.97 8.94
N LYS A 120 11.29 6.17 9.31
CA LYS A 120 10.01 6.71 8.85
C LYS A 120 9.96 6.86 7.33
N ALA A 121 10.99 7.44 6.72
CA ALA A 121 11.06 7.59 5.27
C ALA A 121 11.02 6.25 4.52
N ILE A 122 11.70 5.22 5.04
CA ILE A 122 11.69 3.86 4.46
C ILE A 122 10.29 3.25 4.57
N ASN A 123 9.63 3.39 5.72
CA ASN A 123 8.27 2.88 5.91
C ASN A 123 7.25 3.57 5.00
N ASP A 124 7.33 4.89 4.86
CA ASP A 124 6.46 5.65 3.97
C ASP A 124 6.69 5.22 2.50
N ALA A 125 7.95 5.06 2.08
CA ALA A 125 8.29 4.60 0.73
C ALA A 125 7.76 3.18 0.45
N ASN A 126 7.88 2.26 1.40
CA ASN A 126 7.34 0.90 1.27
C ASN A 126 5.81 0.92 1.19
N LYS A 127 5.14 1.72 2.02
CA LYS A 127 3.68 1.86 1.97
C LYS A 127 3.21 2.37 0.61
N PHE A 128 3.84 3.41 0.08
CA PHE A 128 3.53 3.92 -1.26
C PHE A 128 3.77 2.87 -2.34
N LYS A 129 4.87 2.10 -2.25
CA LYS A 129 5.16 1.02 -3.20
C LYS A 129 4.07 -0.06 -3.20
N ASP A 130 3.60 -0.47 -2.03
CA ASP A 130 2.56 -1.48 -1.88
C ASP A 130 1.20 -0.97 -2.42
N GLU A 131 0.86 0.29 -2.17
CA GLU A 131 -0.34 0.93 -2.73
C GLU A 131 -0.29 0.98 -4.26
N ILE A 132 0.84 1.41 -4.85
CA ILE A 132 1.03 1.44 -6.30
C ILE A 132 0.93 0.04 -6.90
N LEU A 133 1.54 -0.98 -6.26
CA LEU A 133 1.47 -2.36 -6.73
C LEU A 133 0.03 -2.89 -6.73
N ASN A 134 -0.75 -2.56 -5.69
CA ASN A 134 -2.16 -2.95 -5.59
C ASN A 134 -3.01 -2.23 -6.64
N ILE A 135 -2.78 -0.94 -6.87
CA ILE A 135 -3.47 -0.17 -7.91
C ILE A 135 -3.14 -0.74 -9.29
N GLN A 136 -1.88 -1.06 -9.56
CA GLN A 136 -1.44 -1.63 -10.83
C GLN A 136 -2.10 -3.00 -11.10
N LYS A 137 -2.17 -3.87 -10.08
CA LYS A 137 -2.86 -5.16 -10.19
C LYS A 137 -4.34 -4.99 -10.51
N LYS A 138 -5.05 -4.15 -9.76
CA LYS A 138 -6.48 -3.87 -10.01
C LYS A 138 -6.72 -3.27 -11.40
N ALA A 139 -5.86 -2.35 -11.83
CA ALA A 139 -5.95 -1.78 -13.17
C ALA A 139 -5.76 -2.85 -14.26
N GLN A 140 -4.80 -3.76 -14.08
CA GLN A 140 -4.55 -4.85 -15.02
C GLN A 140 -5.71 -5.85 -15.08
N GLU A 141 -6.30 -6.20 -13.94
CA GLU A 141 -7.49 -7.07 -13.86
C GLU A 141 -8.66 -6.44 -14.60
N LEU A 142 -8.98 -5.17 -14.33
CA LEU A 142 -10.04 -4.43 -15.03
C LEU A 142 -9.80 -4.38 -16.54
N ILE A 143 -8.57 -4.08 -16.98
CA ILE A 143 -8.23 -4.06 -18.40
C ILE A 143 -8.47 -5.43 -19.05
N ASN A 144 -8.07 -6.51 -18.37
CA ASN A 144 -8.24 -7.87 -18.90
C ASN A 144 -9.72 -8.26 -18.96
N GLU A 145 -10.51 -7.95 -17.94
CA GLU A 145 -11.96 -8.17 -17.93
C GLU A 145 -12.66 -7.40 -19.04
N HIS A 146 -12.34 -6.10 -19.20
CA HIS A 146 -12.92 -5.28 -20.26
C HIS A 146 -12.54 -5.81 -21.65
N LYS A 147 -11.29 -6.24 -21.85
CA LYS A 147 -10.86 -6.84 -23.11
C LYS A 147 -11.60 -8.14 -23.40
N SER A 148 -11.74 -9.04 -22.42
CA SER A 148 -12.49 -10.29 -22.60
C SER A 148 -13.93 -10.00 -22.98
N LYS A 149 -14.64 -9.19 -22.18
CA LYS A 149 -16.05 -8.85 -22.43
C LYS A 149 -16.26 -8.20 -23.80
N THR A 150 -15.35 -7.32 -24.20
CA THR A 150 -15.42 -6.67 -25.51
C THR A 150 -15.21 -7.68 -26.65
N ASN A 151 -14.20 -8.54 -26.52
CA ASN A 151 -13.91 -9.57 -27.52
C ASN A 151 -15.05 -10.58 -27.63
N ASP A 152 -15.59 -11.05 -26.50
CA ASP A 152 -16.70 -12.00 -26.45
C ASP A 152 -17.93 -11.40 -27.12
N HIS A 153 -18.29 -10.16 -26.77
CA HIS A 153 -19.40 -9.45 -27.38
C HIS A 153 -19.21 -9.20 -28.88
N GLN A 154 -18.01 -8.80 -29.31
CA GLN A 154 -17.69 -8.63 -30.73
C GLN A 154 -17.78 -9.96 -31.49
N ASN A 155 -17.30 -11.05 -30.89
CA ASN A 155 -17.38 -12.38 -31.49
C ASN A 155 -18.84 -12.84 -31.63
N GLU A 156 -19.69 -12.57 -30.63
CA GLU A 156 -21.13 -12.83 -30.70
C GLU A 156 -21.80 -12.01 -31.80
N GLN A 157 -21.54 -10.70 -31.85
CA GLN A 157 -22.07 -9.81 -32.90
C GLN A 157 -21.63 -10.26 -34.30
N ILE A 158 -20.38 -10.66 -34.48
CA ILE A 158 -19.87 -11.16 -35.77
C ILE A 158 -20.56 -12.46 -36.15
N LYS A 159 -20.77 -13.38 -35.20
CA LYS A 159 -21.50 -14.63 -35.44
C LYS A 159 -22.95 -14.35 -35.84
N GLU A 160 -23.64 -13.48 -35.11
CA GLU A 160 -25.02 -13.09 -35.42
C GLU A 160 -25.12 -12.40 -36.79
N ALA A 161 -24.24 -11.43 -37.06
CA ALA A 161 -24.19 -10.75 -38.35
C ALA A 161 -23.94 -11.72 -39.51
N LYS A 162 -23.12 -12.76 -39.32
CA LYS A 162 -22.90 -13.81 -40.34
C LYS A 162 -24.13 -14.70 -40.54
N LEU A 163 -24.76 -15.14 -39.44
CA LEU A 163 -25.97 -15.97 -39.48
C LEU A 163 -27.13 -15.26 -40.19
N TYR A 164 -27.30 -13.96 -39.95
CA TYR A 164 -28.42 -13.18 -40.47
C TYR A 164 -28.04 -12.21 -41.60
N ALA A 165 -26.86 -12.37 -42.21
CA ALA A 165 -26.37 -11.49 -43.28
C ALA A 165 -27.32 -11.38 -44.47
N LEU A 166 -28.02 -12.47 -44.78
CA LEU A 166 -28.94 -12.57 -45.92
C LEU A 166 -30.40 -12.30 -45.54
N GLN A 167 -30.69 -11.88 -44.30
CA GLN A 167 -32.05 -11.74 -43.81
C GLN A 167 -32.90 -10.84 -44.72
N SER A 168 -32.45 -9.62 -45.01
CA SER A 168 -33.20 -8.67 -45.86
C SER A 168 -33.43 -9.21 -47.27
N PHE A 169 -32.42 -9.86 -47.85
CA PHE A 169 -32.54 -10.50 -49.15
C PHE A 169 -33.60 -11.61 -49.15
N MET A 170 -33.64 -12.44 -48.09
CA MET A 170 -34.65 -13.48 -47.95
C MET A 170 -36.05 -12.89 -47.76
N GLU A 171 -36.19 -11.81 -46.97
CA GLU A 171 -37.46 -11.10 -46.76
C GLU A 171 -38.04 -10.57 -48.08
N ASP A 172 -37.21 -9.94 -48.91
CA ASP A 172 -37.60 -9.44 -50.23
C ASP A 172 -37.95 -10.58 -51.21
N LEU A 173 -37.31 -11.74 -51.07
CA LEU A 173 -37.55 -12.91 -51.93
C LEU A 173 -38.87 -13.65 -51.60
N ILE A 174 -39.41 -13.51 -50.39
CA ILE A 174 -40.65 -14.18 -49.97
C ILE A 174 -41.82 -13.82 -50.90
N GLN A 175 -42.01 -12.54 -51.22
CA GLN A 175 -43.18 -12.11 -52.00
C GLN A 175 -43.16 -12.65 -53.45
N PRO A 176 -42.04 -12.58 -54.19
CA PRO A 176 -41.90 -13.25 -55.48
C PRO A 176 -42.15 -14.76 -55.42
N LEU A 177 -41.62 -15.47 -54.40
CA LEU A 177 -41.84 -16.90 -54.24
C LEU A 177 -43.30 -17.25 -54.00
N ASN A 178 -43.98 -16.47 -53.15
CA ASN A 178 -45.40 -16.63 -52.90
C ASN A 178 -46.23 -16.39 -54.18
N ASN A 179 -45.91 -15.35 -54.94
CA ASN A 179 -46.57 -15.07 -56.22
C ASN A 179 -46.33 -16.22 -57.23
N PHE A 180 -45.13 -16.81 -57.23
CA PHE A 180 -44.81 -17.96 -58.09
C PHE A 180 -45.64 -19.19 -57.71
N GLU A 181 -45.79 -19.49 -56.41
CA GLU A 181 -46.67 -20.56 -55.92
C GLU A 181 -48.14 -20.32 -56.27
N ILE A 182 -48.62 -19.08 -56.12
CA ILE A 182 -49.98 -18.68 -56.53
C ILE A 182 -50.17 -18.89 -58.03
N ALA A 183 -49.21 -18.49 -58.85
CA ALA A 183 -49.28 -18.65 -60.30
C ALA A 183 -49.33 -20.12 -60.72
N ILE A 184 -48.48 -20.98 -60.13
CA ILE A 184 -48.50 -22.43 -60.36
C ILE A 184 -49.85 -23.03 -59.95
N THR A 185 -50.38 -22.61 -58.79
CA THR A 185 -51.66 -23.10 -58.26
C THR A 185 -52.85 -22.67 -59.12
N ALA A 186 -52.85 -21.43 -59.60
CA ALA A 186 -53.88 -20.91 -60.50
C ALA A 186 -53.85 -21.63 -61.86
N ALA A 187 -52.66 -21.83 -62.44
CA ALA A 187 -52.49 -22.57 -63.68
C ALA A 187 -52.96 -24.02 -63.56
N SER A 188 -52.77 -24.65 -62.39
CA SER A 188 -53.21 -26.03 -62.11
C SER A 188 -54.73 -26.24 -62.16
N LYS A 189 -55.52 -25.16 -62.08
CA LYS A 189 -56.99 -25.22 -62.18
C LYS A 189 -57.50 -25.15 -63.62
N ILE A 190 -56.63 -24.84 -64.58
CA ILE A 190 -56.99 -24.75 -66.00
C ILE A 190 -56.85 -26.15 -66.61
N ASP A 191 -57.94 -26.67 -67.17
CA ASP A 191 -57.94 -27.99 -67.79
C ASP A 191 -57.34 -27.94 -69.20
N ASN A 192 -56.02 -28.13 -69.29
CA ASN A 192 -55.26 -28.20 -70.54
C ASN A 192 -54.07 -29.15 -70.39
N ASP A 193 -53.98 -30.19 -71.22
CA ASP A 193 -52.99 -31.26 -71.07
C ASP A 193 -51.54 -30.84 -71.34
N VAL A 194 -51.32 -29.88 -72.25
CA VAL A 194 -49.99 -29.32 -72.50
C VAL A 194 -49.54 -28.50 -71.28
N LEU A 195 -50.44 -27.68 -70.72
CA LEU A 195 -50.17 -26.86 -69.56
C LEU A 195 -49.87 -27.71 -68.30
N LYS A 196 -50.58 -28.84 -68.10
CA LYS A 196 -50.31 -29.78 -67.00
C LYS A 196 -48.86 -30.24 -66.99
N ASN A 197 -48.28 -30.56 -68.15
CA ASN A 197 -46.87 -30.98 -68.25
C ASN A 197 -45.89 -29.85 -67.86
N PHE A 198 -46.16 -28.60 -68.28
CA PHE A 198 -45.34 -27.44 -67.86
C PHE A 198 -45.44 -27.19 -66.36
N ILE A 199 -46.63 -27.30 -65.77
CA ILE A 199 -46.87 -27.13 -64.34
C ILE A 199 -46.05 -28.11 -63.51
N ILE A 200 -45.91 -29.37 -63.96
CA ILE A 200 -45.06 -30.35 -63.28
C ILE A 200 -43.60 -29.86 -63.25
N GLY A 201 -43.08 -29.37 -64.37
CA GLY A 201 -41.72 -28.81 -64.44
C GLY A 201 -41.52 -27.60 -63.54
N PHE A 202 -42.46 -26.63 -63.55
CA PHE A 202 -42.40 -25.46 -62.67
C PHE A 202 -42.50 -25.83 -61.19
N ASN A 203 -43.32 -26.82 -60.82
CA ASN A 203 -43.36 -27.36 -59.47
C ASN A 203 -42.04 -27.98 -59.03
N MET A 204 -41.35 -28.70 -59.93
CA MET A 204 -40.02 -29.24 -59.63
C MET A 204 -39.00 -28.12 -59.38
N LEU A 205 -39.02 -27.06 -60.20
CA LEU A 205 -38.17 -25.89 -59.99
C LEU A 205 -38.49 -25.16 -58.68
N TYR A 206 -39.77 -24.96 -58.36
CA TYR A 206 -40.19 -24.36 -57.09
C TYR A 206 -39.66 -25.15 -55.89
N LYS A 207 -39.80 -26.48 -55.92
CA LYS A 207 -39.26 -27.35 -54.86
C LYS A 207 -37.74 -27.29 -54.76
N GLN A 208 -37.02 -27.20 -55.88
CA GLN A 208 -35.56 -27.04 -55.85
C GLN A 208 -35.16 -25.73 -55.19
N ILE A 209 -35.83 -24.62 -55.53
CA ILE A 209 -35.60 -23.32 -54.89
C ILE A 209 -35.91 -23.41 -53.39
N GLU A 210 -37.04 -24.00 -53.02
CA GLU A 210 -37.41 -24.17 -51.61
C GLU A 210 -36.39 -25.00 -50.83
N ASN A 211 -35.85 -26.07 -51.42
CA ASN A 211 -34.80 -26.89 -50.80
C ASN A 211 -33.52 -26.09 -50.57
N VAL A 212 -33.07 -25.31 -51.56
CA VAL A 212 -31.91 -24.43 -51.40
C VAL A 212 -32.14 -23.44 -50.26
N LEU A 213 -33.31 -22.82 -50.20
CA LEU A 213 -33.63 -21.87 -49.14
C LEU A 213 -33.65 -22.53 -47.75
N LYS A 214 -34.16 -23.77 -47.65
CA LYS A 214 -34.10 -24.58 -46.42
C LYS A 214 -32.66 -24.91 -46.00
N ASP A 215 -31.78 -25.21 -46.95
CA ASP A 215 -30.36 -25.46 -46.68
C ASP A 215 -29.64 -24.20 -46.14
N PHE A 216 -30.08 -23.01 -46.59
CA PHE A 216 -29.66 -21.72 -46.03
C PHE A 216 -30.42 -21.32 -44.75
N GLY A 217 -31.25 -22.21 -44.21
CA GLY A 217 -31.93 -22.04 -42.92
C GLY A 217 -33.28 -21.32 -42.97
N LEU A 218 -33.83 -21.05 -44.15
CA LEU A 218 -35.16 -20.46 -44.29
C LEU A 218 -36.24 -21.55 -44.25
N PHE A 219 -37.12 -21.47 -43.25
CA PHE A 219 -38.23 -22.40 -43.08
C PHE A 219 -39.57 -21.67 -43.11
N LYS A 220 -40.57 -22.29 -43.74
CA LYS A 220 -41.95 -21.82 -43.69
C LYS A 220 -42.55 -22.08 -42.31
N ILE A 221 -43.37 -21.15 -41.85
CA ILE A 221 -44.21 -21.25 -40.66
C ILE A 221 -45.63 -21.48 -41.18
N GLU A 222 -46.07 -22.73 -41.15
CA GLU A 222 -47.35 -23.19 -41.69
C GLU A 222 -48.23 -23.71 -40.55
N PRO A 223 -48.84 -22.82 -39.75
CA PRO A 223 -49.80 -23.25 -38.74
C PRO A 223 -51.01 -23.92 -39.42
N LYS A 224 -51.64 -24.84 -38.72
CA LYS A 224 -52.86 -25.49 -39.18
C LYS A 224 -54.08 -24.88 -38.48
N VAL A 225 -55.21 -24.98 -39.14
CA VAL A 225 -56.51 -24.69 -38.51
C VAL A 225 -56.68 -25.65 -37.33
N GLY A 226 -56.97 -25.10 -36.15
CA GLY A 226 -57.04 -25.83 -34.89
C GLY A 226 -55.75 -25.79 -34.04
N ASP A 227 -54.64 -25.28 -34.56
CA ASP A 227 -53.43 -25.07 -33.76
C ASP A 227 -53.61 -23.88 -32.79
N ILE A 228 -52.84 -23.89 -31.69
CA ILE A 228 -52.83 -22.79 -30.72
C ILE A 228 -51.96 -21.64 -31.26
N PHE A 229 -52.45 -20.42 -31.12
CA PHE A 229 -51.71 -19.21 -31.47
C PHE A 229 -50.41 -19.06 -30.66
N ASP A 230 -49.29 -18.76 -31.32
CA ASP A 230 -48.00 -18.43 -30.70
C ASP A 230 -47.58 -17.04 -31.17
N SER A 231 -47.46 -16.09 -30.22
CA SER A 231 -47.09 -14.71 -30.52
C SER A 231 -45.68 -14.55 -31.10
N ASN A 232 -44.79 -15.55 -30.98
CA ASN A 232 -43.45 -15.49 -31.55
C ASN A 232 -43.41 -15.86 -33.04
N LEU A 233 -44.41 -16.62 -33.49
CA LEU A 233 -44.47 -17.20 -34.84
C LEU A 233 -45.62 -16.62 -35.67
N HIS A 234 -46.68 -16.17 -35.02
CA HIS A 234 -47.94 -15.79 -35.64
C HIS A 234 -48.31 -14.33 -35.31
N GLN A 235 -48.98 -13.68 -36.25
CA GLN A 235 -49.56 -12.35 -36.11
C GLN A 235 -51.07 -12.46 -36.32
N VAL A 236 -51.85 -11.93 -35.39
CA VAL A 236 -53.31 -11.92 -35.50
C VAL A 236 -53.74 -10.88 -36.54
N TYR A 237 -54.49 -11.33 -37.55
CA TYR A 237 -55.18 -10.48 -38.51
C TYR A 237 -56.49 -9.96 -37.94
N GLU A 238 -57.29 -10.87 -37.41
CA GLU A 238 -58.63 -10.61 -36.89
C GLU A 238 -58.96 -11.63 -35.80
N ILE A 239 -59.79 -11.22 -34.84
CA ILE A 239 -60.33 -12.08 -33.79
C ILE A 239 -61.83 -12.25 -34.05
N VAL A 240 -62.29 -13.49 -34.20
CA VAL A 240 -63.67 -13.81 -34.59
C VAL A 240 -64.32 -14.73 -33.55
N ASN A 241 -65.63 -14.57 -33.33
CA ASN A 241 -66.38 -15.51 -32.48
C ASN A 241 -66.45 -16.88 -33.19
N SER A 242 -66.10 -17.95 -32.48
CA SER A 242 -66.21 -19.32 -33.00
C SER A 242 -66.58 -20.29 -31.89
N ASP A 243 -66.94 -21.52 -32.26
CA ASP A 243 -67.23 -22.61 -31.32
C ASP A 243 -65.95 -23.27 -30.75
N LEU A 244 -64.76 -22.88 -31.24
CA LEU A 244 -63.47 -23.35 -30.75
C LEU A 244 -62.97 -22.53 -29.56
N ASP A 245 -62.05 -23.13 -28.80
CA ASP A 245 -61.41 -22.49 -27.66
C ASP A 245 -60.66 -21.21 -28.05
N LYS A 246 -60.58 -20.27 -27.11
CA LYS A 246 -59.88 -18.99 -27.28
C LYS A 246 -58.42 -19.19 -27.75
N ASP A 247 -57.94 -18.27 -28.58
CA ASP A 247 -56.58 -18.26 -29.15
C ASP A 247 -56.28 -19.45 -30.09
N THR A 248 -57.32 -20.17 -30.53
CA THR A 248 -57.21 -21.21 -31.57
C THR A 248 -57.20 -20.58 -32.97
N ILE A 249 -56.33 -21.06 -33.85
CA ILE A 249 -56.22 -20.60 -35.24
C ILE A 249 -57.40 -21.14 -36.05
N LEU A 250 -58.19 -20.21 -36.60
CA LEU A 250 -59.36 -20.49 -37.44
C LEU A 250 -59.02 -20.52 -38.93
N GLU A 251 -58.14 -19.62 -39.35
CA GLU A 251 -57.73 -19.48 -40.75
C GLU A 251 -56.31 -18.92 -40.82
N VAL A 252 -55.52 -19.39 -41.79
CA VAL A 252 -54.21 -18.82 -42.11
C VAL A 252 -54.34 -17.97 -43.37
N LYS A 253 -54.20 -16.65 -43.23
CA LYS A 253 -54.26 -15.70 -44.36
C LYS A 253 -52.98 -15.70 -45.17
N ASN A 254 -51.83 -15.65 -44.49
CA ASN A 254 -50.52 -15.69 -45.12
C ASN A 254 -49.58 -16.59 -44.34
N ILE A 255 -48.78 -17.37 -45.07
CA ILE A 255 -47.72 -18.22 -44.51
C ILE A 255 -46.60 -17.32 -43.97
N GLY A 256 -46.03 -17.71 -42.82
CA GLY A 256 -44.88 -17.04 -42.22
C GLY A 256 -43.56 -17.69 -42.63
N TYR A 257 -42.45 -17.06 -42.28
CA TYR A 257 -41.09 -17.55 -42.53
C TYR A 257 -40.20 -17.26 -41.32
N ARG A 258 -39.37 -18.24 -40.98
CA ARG A 258 -38.26 -18.10 -40.02
C ARG A 258 -36.93 -18.36 -40.72
N LEU A 259 -35.92 -17.58 -40.37
CA LEU A 259 -34.54 -17.80 -40.75
C LEU A 259 -33.79 -18.30 -39.52
N HIS A 260 -33.26 -19.53 -39.59
CA HIS A 260 -32.72 -20.23 -38.44
C HIS A 260 -33.73 -20.20 -37.27
N ASP A 261 -33.38 -19.54 -36.18
CA ASP A 261 -34.20 -19.46 -34.96
C ASP A 261 -35.01 -18.16 -34.86
N ARG A 262 -34.87 -17.23 -35.83
CA ARG A 262 -35.55 -15.93 -35.84
C ARG A 262 -36.71 -15.92 -36.83
N THR A 263 -37.90 -15.53 -36.36
CA THR A 263 -39.04 -15.20 -37.24
C THR A 263 -38.73 -13.93 -38.02
N ILE A 264 -38.71 -14.01 -39.35
CA ILE A 264 -38.47 -12.85 -40.23
C ILE A 264 -39.78 -12.30 -40.80
N LYS A 265 -40.80 -13.16 -40.93
CA LYS A 265 -42.16 -12.76 -41.29
C LYS A 265 -43.14 -13.67 -40.54
N PRO A 266 -43.96 -13.16 -39.62
CA PRO A 266 -44.91 -14.00 -38.90
C PRO A 266 -46.01 -14.52 -39.84
N ALA A 267 -46.58 -15.68 -39.53
CA ALA A 267 -47.76 -16.17 -40.23
C ALA A 267 -48.98 -15.34 -39.83
N LEU A 268 -49.75 -14.86 -40.79
CA LEU A 268 -50.90 -14.00 -40.54
C LEU A 268 -52.14 -14.89 -40.37
N VAL A 269 -52.75 -14.88 -39.18
CA VAL A 269 -53.81 -15.83 -38.80
C VAL A 269 -55.04 -15.13 -38.23
N ILE A 270 -56.22 -15.73 -38.41
CA ILE A 270 -57.45 -15.37 -37.72
C ILE A 270 -57.60 -16.31 -36.52
N VAL A 271 -57.91 -15.76 -35.34
CA VAL A 271 -58.01 -16.54 -34.10
C VAL A 271 -59.40 -16.44 -33.48
N ALA A 272 -59.78 -17.47 -32.73
CA ALA A 272 -61.01 -17.51 -31.95
C ALA A 272 -60.92 -16.58 -30.72
N LYS A 273 -62.04 -15.90 -30.44
CA LYS A 273 -62.17 -14.95 -29.33
C LYS A 273 -62.14 -15.59 -27.94
#